data_AF-A0A6J8EC46-F1
#
_entry.id   AF-A0A6J8EC46-F1
#
_cell.length_a   1.000
_cell.length_b   1.000
_cell.length_c   1.000
_cell.angle_alpha   90.00
_cell.angle_beta   90.00
_cell.angle_gamma   90.00
#
_symmetry.space_group_name_H-M   'P 1'
#
loop_
_entity.id
_entity.type
_entity.pdbx_description
1 polymer ?
#
loop_
_entity_poly.entity_id
_entity_poly.type
_entity_poly.pdbx_seq_one_letter_code
_entity_poly.pdbx_strand_id
1 'polypeptide(L)'
;MASSKPIPCLNTECDKHSQQFNWYCPSHLKPCCDECISTSHSKCTGIKSLARVVEETTIQKSKESLEKDINSLINLLAEMVNNKSRNIKTIEQQCEDIKKSVVEPRNEIDQHLDNLEKKFCQDTDTIWDKEKLKATDFITEIEEKKKNLEEMKDHLHTVIAYKSKLQSFLGVHQIEQEVHQCQQYAEGLENDERTREVDIKLKQNDEIEMIVSKLGPLESLGEVIVVKKENNLNKEKQI
;
A
#
# COMPACT_ATOMS: atom_id res chain seq x y z
N MET A 1 21.49 30.89 -2.22
CA MET A 1 22.08 32.24 -2.26
C MET A 1 23.13 32.27 -3.35
N ALA A 2 22.80 32.81 -4.52
CA ALA A 2 23.77 32.96 -5.60
C ALA A 2 24.54 34.26 -5.38
N SER A 3 25.85 34.15 -5.18
CA SER A 3 26.77 35.28 -5.07
C SER A 3 26.86 35.96 -6.43
N SER A 4 26.19 37.09 -6.62
CA SER A 4 26.41 37.95 -7.79
C SER A 4 27.82 38.53 -7.67
N LYS A 5 28.73 38.12 -8.56
CA LYS A 5 30.02 38.81 -8.70
C LYS A 5 29.71 40.23 -9.20
N PRO A 6 30.26 41.28 -8.56
CA PRO A 6 30.10 42.64 -9.04
C PRO A 6 30.61 42.74 -10.47
N ILE A 7 29.89 43.46 -11.33
CA ILE A 7 30.35 43.80 -12.67
C ILE A 7 31.63 44.63 -12.50
N PRO A 8 32.79 44.19 -13.01
CA PRO A 8 34.04 44.92 -12.85
C PRO A 8 33.91 46.34 -13.40
N CYS A 9 34.37 47.34 -12.64
CA CYS A 9 34.46 48.71 -13.10
C CYS A 9 35.31 48.76 -14.39
N LEU A 10 34.85 49.53 -15.38
CA LEU A 10 35.51 49.65 -16.68
C LEU A 10 36.87 50.34 -16.50
N ASN A 11 37.96 49.57 -16.55
CA ASN A 11 39.31 50.10 -16.64
C ASN A 11 39.58 50.52 -18.10
N THR A 12 40.12 51.72 -18.31
CA THR A 12 40.54 52.19 -19.64
C THR A 12 41.94 51.72 -20.02
N GLU A 13 42.63 51.07 -19.09
CA GLU A 13 44.01 50.59 -19.24
C GLU A 13 44.08 49.08 -19.10
N CYS A 14 45.08 48.49 -19.74
CA CYS A 14 45.38 47.08 -19.69
C CYS A 14 45.95 46.73 -18.31
N ASP A 15 45.25 45.86 -17.57
CA ASP A 15 45.68 45.40 -16.23
C ASP A 15 47.08 44.77 -16.19
N LYS A 16 47.58 44.29 -17.34
CA LYS A 16 48.90 43.63 -17.44
C LYS A 16 50.04 44.58 -17.81
N HIS A 17 49.75 45.64 -18.55
CA HIS A 17 50.78 46.49 -19.17
C HIS A 17 50.60 47.98 -18.83
N SER A 18 49.55 48.34 -18.07
CA SER A 18 49.20 49.73 -17.72
C SER A 18 49.17 50.68 -18.92
N GLN A 19 48.75 50.16 -20.08
CA GLN A 19 48.65 50.88 -21.35
C GLN A 19 47.20 51.03 -21.76
N GLN A 20 46.86 52.12 -22.43
CA GLN A 20 45.52 52.33 -22.96
C GLN A 20 45.11 51.24 -23.97
N PHE A 21 43.83 50.90 -23.97
CA PHE A 21 43.27 49.98 -24.96
C PHE A 21 43.11 50.69 -26.31
N ASN A 22 43.93 50.33 -27.29
CA ASN A 22 43.89 50.91 -28.64
C ASN A 22 43.20 49.99 -29.67
N TRP A 23 42.99 48.72 -29.32
CA TRP A 23 42.55 47.69 -30.25
C TRP A 23 41.46 46.79 -29.65
N TYR A 24 40.73 46.09 -30.50
CA TYR A 24 39.71 45.11 -30.14
C TYR A 24 39.97 43.79 -30.85
N CYS A 25 39.97 42.69 -30.09
CA CYS A 25 40.12 41.34 -30.62
C CYS A 25 38.74 40.65 -30.72
N PRO A 26 38.18 40.44 -31.92
CA PRO A 26 36.86 39.82 -32.07
C PRO A 26 36.80 38.37 -31.61
N SER A 27 37.89 37.62 -31.77
CA SER A 27 37.96 36.20 -31.36
C SER A 27 37.80 36.01 -29.85
N HIS A 28 38.15 37.02 -29.06
CA HIS A 28 38.10 36.98 -27.60
C HIS A 28 37.14 38.01 -27.00
N LEU A 29 36.46 38.78 -27.87
CA LEU A 29 35.51 39.85 -27.52
C LEU A 29 36.03 40.81 -26.44
N LYS A 30 37.30 41.24 -26.55
CA LYS A 30 37.94 42.09 -25.53
C LYS A 30 38.84 43.19 -26.11
N PRO A 31 38.94 44.34 -25.41
CA PRO A 31 39.91 45.37 -25.75
C PRO A 31 41.35 44.92 -25.43
N CYS A 32 42.32 45.39 -26.21
CA CYS A 32 43.75 45.03 -26.13
C CYS A 32 44.63 46.29 -26.30
N CYS A 33 45.73 46.38 -25.54
CA CYS A 33 46.83 47.31 -25.82
C CYS A 33 47.77 46.74 -26.90
N ASP A 34 48.70 47.54 -27.38
CA ASP A 34 49.66 47.17 -28.43
C ASP A 34 50.51 45.93 -28.04
N GLU A 35 50.95 45.86 -26.79
CA GLU A 35 51.75 44.75 -26.29
C GLU A 35 50.95 43.44 -26.18
N CYS A 36 49.67 43.52 -25.83
CA CYS A 36 48.76 42.37 -25.84
C CYS A 36 48.59 41.76 -27.23
N ILE A 37 48.60 42.59 -28.28
CA ILE A 37 48.52 42.11 -29.67
C ILE A 37 49.77 41.35 -30.03
N SER A 38 50.94 41.93 -29.80
CA SER A 38 52.21 41.34 -30.21
C SER A 38 52.54 40.06 -29.44
N THR A 39 52.05 39.93 -28.20
CA THR A 39 52.34 38.77 -27.35
C THR A 39 51.22 37.73 -27.39
N SER A 40 50.06 38.08 -26.82
CA SER A 40 48.98 37.15 -26.47
C SER A 40 47.95 36.96 -27.60
N HIS A 41 47.85 37.92 -28.51
CA HIS A 41 46.88 37.91 -29.61
C HIS A 41 47.53 37.87 -30.99
N SER A 42 48.83 37.53 -31.08
CA SER A 42 49.61 37.53 -32.32
C SER A 42 49.06 36.59 -33.40
N LYS A 43 48.31 35.56 -32.99
CA LYS A 43 47.64 34.58 -33.87
C LYS A 43 46.16 34.89 -34.14
N CYS A 44 45.61 35.95 -33.52
CA CYS A 44 44.22 36.33 -33.73
C CYS A 44 44.09 37.09 -35.05
N THR A 45 43.12 36.70 -35.88
CA THR A 45 42.83 37.39 -37.14
C THR A 45 41.72 38.43 -36.95
N GLY A 46 41.72 39.46 -37.81
CA GLY A 46 40.66 40.48 -37.80
C GLY A 46 40.68 41.44 -36.62
N ILE A 47 41.85 41.69 -36.02
CA ILE A 47 42.01 42.72 -34.99
C ILE A 47 41.67 44.08 -35.59
N LYS A 48 40.79 44.83 -34.92
CA LYS A 48 40.34 46.16 -35.36
C LYS A 48 40.81 47.21 -34.37
N SER A 49 41.03 48.44 -34.85
CA SER A 49 41.23 49.60 -33.96
C SER A 49 39.98 49.79 -33.10
N LEU A 50 40.16 50.02 -31.81
CA LEU A 50 39.04 50.21 -30.87
C LEU A 50 38.21 51.44 -31.26
N ALA A 51 38.85 52.53 -31.70
CA ALA A 51 38.17 53.72 -32.19
C ALA A 51 37.23 53.41 -33.36
N ARG A 52 37.71 52.62 -34.32
CA ARG A 52 36.90 52.16 -35.47
C ARG A 52 35.74 51.25 -35.04
N VAL A 53 35.94 50.38 -34.06
CA VAL A 53 34.86 49.53 -33.52
C VAL A 53 33.81 50.38 -32.81
N VAL A 54 34.22 51.41 -32.07
CA VAL A 54 33.31 52.35 -31.39
C VAL A 54 32.52 53.19 -32.40
N GLU A 55 33.14 53.64 -33.49
CA GLU A 55 32.45 54.35 -34.58
C GLU A 55 31.50 53.45 -35.36
N GLU A 56 31.91 52.21 -35.67
CA GLU A 56 31.07 51.22 -36.38
C GLU A 56 29.93 50.69 -35.49
N THR A 57 30.09 50.71 -34.16
CA THR A 57 29.11 50.21 -33.20
C THR A 57 28.27 51.35 -32.65
N THR A 58 27.04 51.50 -33.14
CA THR A 58 26.07 52.35 -32.44
C THR A 58 25.79 51.73 -31.08
N ILE A 59 26.38 52.28 -30.01
CA ILE A 59 26.23 51.79 -28.62
C ILE A 59 24.76 51.53 -28.29
N GLN A 60 23.86 52.40 -28.76
CA GLN A 60 22.42 52.25 -28.59
C GLN A 60 21.86 50.97 -29.22
N LYS A 61 22.23 50.63 -30.47
CA LYS A 61 21.77 49.39 -31.13
C LYS A 61 22.34 48.14 -30.47
N SER A 62 23.61 48.18 -30.05
CA SER A 62 24.24 47.07 -29.33
C SER A 62 23.61 46.85 -27.96
N LYS A 63 23.27 47.94 -27.26
CA LYS A 63 22.52 47.91 -26.00
C LYS A 63 21.14 47.29 -26.20
N GLU A 64 20.37 47.78 -27.17
CA GLU A 64 19.02 47.26 -27.46
C GLU A 64 19.04 45.77 -27.82
N SER A 65 20.02 45.33 -28.62
CA SER A 65 20.21 43.91 -28.93
C SER A 65 20.54 43.09 -27.69
N LEU A 66 21.47 43.56 -26.85
CA LEU A 66 21.86 42.85 -25.63
C LEU A 66 20.72 42.79 -24.61
N GLU A 67 19.96 43.88 -24.45
CA GLU A 67 18.76 43.90 -23.60
C GLU A 67 17.72 42.89 -24.11
N LYS A 68 17.52 42.78 -25.42
CA LYS A 68 16.62 41.78 -26.01
C LYS A 68 17.10 40.36 -25.73
N ASP A 69 18.39 40.08 -25.88
CA ASP A 69 18.97 38.76 -25.62
C ASP A 69 18.89 38.39 -24.12
N ILE A 70 19.22 39.34 -23.23
CA ILE A 70 19.07 39.17 -21.78
C ILE A 70 17.61 38.87 -21.42
N ASN A 71 16.66 39.64 -21.94
CA ASN A 71 15.24 39.42 -21.68
C ASN A 71 14.76 38.07 -22.23
N SER A 72 15.25 37.65 -23.39
CA SER A 72 14.96 36.33 -23.94
C SER A 72 15.49 35.22 -23.05
N LEU A 73 16.70 35.36 -22.51
CA LEU A 73 17.29 34.39 -21.57
C LEU A 73 16.53 34.37 -20.24
N ILE A 74 16.13 35.53 -19.70
CA ILE A 74 15.32 35.62 -18.48
C ILE A 74 14.00 34.87 -18.68
N ASN A 75 13.32 35.09 -19.80
CA ASN A 75 12.05 34.41 -20.10
C ASN A 75 12.22 32.90 -20.24
N LEU A 76 13.26 32.45 -20.96
CA LEU A 76 13.59 31.03 -21.12
C LEU A 76 13.88 30.36 -19.76
N LEU A 77 14.65 31.03 -18.90
CA LEU A 77 14.94 30.53 -17.54
C LEU A 77 13.68 30.49 -16.67
N ALA A 78 12.82 31.52 -16.74
CA ALA A 78 11.55 31.54 -16.03
C ALA A 78 10.62 30.40 -16.47
N GLU A 79 10.56 30.12 -17.77
CA GLU A 79 9.79 28.99 -18.32
C GLU A 79 10.34 27.65 -17.83
N MET A 80 11.66 27.47 -17.83
CA MET A 80 12.30 26.27 -17.28
C MET A 80 11.97 26.06 -15.79
N VAL A 81 12.03 27.13 -14.98
CA VAL A 81 11.67 27.06 -13.56
C VAL A 81 10.21 26.66 -13.39
N ASN A 82 9.29 27.27 -14.16
CA ASN A 82 7.87 26.95 -14.11
C ASN A 82 7.60 25.49 -14.53
N ASN A 83 8.25 25.02 -15.60
CA ASN A 83 8.11 23.65 -16.09
C ASN A 83 8.64 22.64 -15.08
N LYS A 84 9.80 22.90 -14.46
CA LYS A 84 10.33 22.03 -13.39
C LYS A 84 9.46 22.04 -12.14
N SER A 85 8.93 23.20 -11.75
CA SER A 85 8.04 23.31 -10.59
C SER A 85 6.73 22.54 -10.80
N ARG A 86 6.14 22.61 -12.00
CA ARG A 86 4.97 21.80 -12.36
C ARG A 86 5.31 20.31 -12.34
N ASN A 87 6.45 19.92 -12.90
CA ASN A 87 6.90 18.54 -12.93
C ASN A 87 7.11 17.95 -11.52
N ILE A 88 7.63 18.74 -10.58
CA ILE A 88 7.76 18.32 -9.17
C ILE A 88 6.38 17.96 -8.60
N LYS A 89 5.39 18.84 -8.75
CA LYS A 89 4.02 18.57 -8.27
C LYS A 89 3.40 17.33 -8.91
N THR A 90 3.65 17.11 -10.20
CA THR A 90 3.19 15.90 -10.89
C THR A 90 3.85 14.65 -10.32
N ILE A 91 5.16 14.68 -10.07
CA ILE A 91 5.87 13.54 -9.46
C ILE A 91 5.35 13.27 -8.04
N GLU A 92 5.14 14.32 -7.23
CA GLU A 92 4.56 14.18 -5.89
C GLU A 92 3.20 13.47 -5.94
N GLN A 93 2.30 13.91 -6.84
CA GLN A 93 1.00 13.27 -7.01
C GLN A 93 1.13 11.81 -7.47
N GLN A 94 2.00 11.52 -8.45
CA GLN A 94 2.23 10.15 -8.94
C GLN A 94 2.77 9.24 -7.83
N CYS A 95 3.66 9.73 -6.97
CA CYS A 95 4.14 8.98 -5.82
C CYS A 95 3.02 8.65 -4.83
N GLU A 96 2.13 9.60 -4.54
CA GLU A 96 0.98 9.35 -3.68
C GLU A 96 -0.02 8.36 -4.29
N ASP A 97 -0.27 8.46 -5.60
CA ASP A 97 -1.15 7.52 -6.31
C ASP A 97 -0.57 6.09 -6.31
N ILE A 98 0.74 5.93 -6.51
CA ILE A 98 1.42 4.64 -6.41
C ILE A 98 1.29 4.06 -5.00
N LYS A 99 1.50 4.86 -3.95
CA LYS A 99 1.33 4.40 -2.57
C LYS A 99 -0.10 3.91 -2.32
N LYS A 100 -1.11 4.66 -2.76
CA LYS A 100 -2.52 4.26 -2.63
C LYS A 100 -2.81 2.97 -3.37
N SER A 101 -2.28 2.82 -4.59
CA SER A 101 -2.49 1.59 -5.40
C SER A 101 -1.94 0.32 -4.74
N VAL A 102 -1.02 0.44 -3.79
CA VAL A 102 -0.52 -0.69 -2.99
C VAL A 102 -1.32 -0.88 -1.71
N VAL A 103 -1.65 0.21 -1.01
CA VAL A 103 -2.31 0.16 0.30
C VAL A 103 -3.79 -0.24 0.18
N GLU A 104 -4.51 0.27 -0.82
CA GLU A 104 -5.95 0.02 -0.96
C GLU A 104 -6.26 -1.47 -1.20
N PRO A 105 -5.65 -2.16 -2.19
CA PRO A 105 -5.91 -3.58 -2.39
C PRO A 105 -5.49 -4.44 -1.20
N ARG A 106 -4.41 -4.08 -0.51
CA ARG A 106 -4.00 -4.78 0.72
C ARG A 106 -5.10 -4.69 1.78
N ASN A 107 -5.61 -3.50 2.05
CA ASN A 107 -6.67 -3.31 3.04
C ASN A 107 -7.95 -4.05 2.65
N GLU A 108 -8.29 -4.09 1.36
CA GLU A 108 -9.44 -4.87 0.87
C GLU A 108 -9.24 -6.38 1.08
N ILE A 109 -8.04 -6.90 0.83
CA ILE A 109 -7.70 -8.31 1.09
C ILE A 109 -7.81 -8.60 2.59
N ASP A 110 -7.18 -7.79 3.44
CA ASP A 110 -7.20 -7.96 4.89
C ASP A 110 -8.65 -7.96 5.42
N GLN A 111 -9.46 -6.99 5.01
CA GLN A 111 -10.87 -6.91 5.40
C GLN A 111 -11.69 -8.10 4.90
N HIS A 112 -11.39 -8.62 3.70
CA HIS A 112 -12.06 -9.80 3.19
C HIS A 112 -11.73 -11.05 4.02
N LEU A 113 -10.45 -11.22 4.39
CA LEU A 113 -9.99 -12.33 5.23
C LEU A 113 -10.63 -12.27 6.62
N ASP A 114 -10.68 -11.09 7.25
CA ASP A 114 -11.35 -10.89 8.55
C ASP A 114 -12.82 -11.29 8.50
N ASN A 115 -13.51 -10.96 7.41
CA ASN A 115 -14.91 -11.33 7.22
C ASN A 115 -15.10 -12.84 7.04
N LEU A 116 -14.19 -13.50 6.30
CA LEU A 116 -14.21 -14.95 6.13
C LEU A 116 -13.95 -15.67 7.46
N GLU A 117 -12.96 -15.22 8.24
CA GLU A 117 -12.65 -15.75 9.57
C GLU A 117 -13.87 -15.62 10.49
N LYS A 118 -14.44 -14.41 10.57
CA LYS A 118 -15.61 -14.14 11.40
C LYS A 118 -16.78 -15.04 11.02
N LYS A 119 -17.07 -15.18 9.72
CA LYS A 119 -18.14 -16.06 9.24
C LYS A 119 -17.87 -17.51 9.61
N PHE A 120 -16.63 -17.98 9.41
CA PHE A 120 -16.25 -19.35 9.75
C PHE A 120 -16.39 -19.64 11.25
N CYS A 121 -16.01 -18.70 12.12
CA CYS A 121 -16.21 -18.82 13.56
C CYS A 121 -17.69 -18.87 13.92
N GLN A 122 -18.51 -17.98 13.34
CA GLN A 122 -19.96 -17.97 13.56
C GLN A 122 -20.63 -19.28 13.13
N ASP A 123 -20.23 -19.83 11.98
CA ASP A 123 -20.74 -21.12 11.49
C ASP A 123 -20.33 -22.26 12.44
N THR A 124 -19.09 -22.23 12.94
CA THR A 124 -18.57 -23.19 13.92
C THR A 124 -19.35 -23.12 15.23
N ASP A 125 -19.56 -21.92 15.78
CA ASP A 125 -20.35 -21.71 16.99
C ASP A 125 -21.79 -22.19 16.82
N THR A 126 -22.40 -21.92 15.66
CA THR A 126 -23.77 -22.37 15.35
C THR A 126 -23.87 -23.90 15.33
N ILE A 127 -22.89 -24.58 14.72
CA ILE A 127 -22.84 -26.05 14.71
C ILE A 127 -22.65 -26.58 16.12
N TRP A 128 -21.70 -26.00 16.88
CA TRP A 128 -21.44 -26.37 18.25
C TRP A 128 -22.68 -26.24 19.14
N ASP A 129 -23.34 -25.09 19.13
CA ASP A 129 -24.52 -24.83 19.95
C ASP A 129 -25.66 -25.79 19.61
N LYS A 130 -25.83 -26.11 18.32
CA LYS A 130 -26.84 -27.06 17.86
C LYS A 130 -26.57 -28.48 18.35
N GLU A 131 -25.35 -28.98 18.20
CA GLU A 131 -25.01 -30.33 18.65
C GLU A 131 -24.98 -30.43 20.18
N LYS A 132 -24.52 -29.38 20.86
CA LYS A 132 -24.57 -29.28 22.33
C LYS A 132 -26.01 -29.31 22.85
N LEU A 133 -26.92 -28.57 22.21
CA LEU A 133 -28.33 -28.56 22.61
C LEU A 133 -28.95 -29.95 22.48
N LYS A 134 -28.77 -30.62 21.33
CA LYS A 134 -29.26 -31.99 21.12
C LYS A 134 -28.71 -32.97 22.16
N ALA A 135 -27.40 -32.89 22.45
CA ALA A 135 -26.77 -33.74 23.45
C ALA A 135 -27.35 -33.47 24.85
N THR A 136 -27.57 -32.20 25.20
CA THR A 136 -28.16 -31.80 26.49
C THR A 136 -29.60 -32.28 26.63
N ASP A 137 -30.41 -32.13 25.59
CA ASP A 137 -31.80 -32.59 25.56
C ASP A 137 -31.86 -34.12 25.73
N PHE A 138 -30.99 -34.84 25.03
CA PHE A 138 -30.92 -36.30 25.11
C PHE A 138 -30.42 -36.80 26.47
N ILE A 139 -29.41 -36.14 27.06
CA ILE A 139 -28.97 -36.43 28.44
C ILE A 139 -30.14 -36.23 29.41
N THR A 140 -30.88 -35.12 29.28
CA THR A 140 -32.03 -34.82 30.14
C THR A 140 -33.11 -35.91 30.02
N GLU A 141 -33.41 -36.38 28.80
CA GLU A 141 -34.34 -37.48 28.54
C GLU A 141 -33.90 -38.77 29.25
N ILE A 142 -32.63 -39.14 29.14
CA ILE A 142 -32.06 -40.33 29.80
C ILE A 142 -32.09 -40.18 31.33
N GLU A 143 -31.73 -39.02 31.85
CA GLU A 143 -31.73 -38.73 33.29
C GLU A 143 -33.14 -38.81 33.88
N GLU A 144 -34.15 -38.31 33.18
CA GLU A 144 -35.55 -38.42 33.59
C GLU A 144 -35.99 -39.90 33.64
N LYS A 145 -35.67 -40.69 32.61
CA LYS A 145 -35.96 -42.13 32.59
C LYS A 145 -35.26 -42.88 33.73
N LYS A 146 -33.98 -42.56 33.98
CA LYS A 146 -33.24 -43.12 35.11
C LYS A 146 -33.89 -42.77 36.45
N LYS A 147 -34.26 -41.52 36.67
CA LYS A 147 -34.92 -41.07 37.90
C LYS A 147 -36.26 -41.80 38.11
N ASN A 148 -37.06 -41.95 37.06
CA ASN A 148 -38.33 -42.69 37.13
C ASN A 148 -38.10 -44.16 37.56
N LEU A 149 -37.05 -44.81 37.04
CA LEU A 149 -36.68 -46.16 37.47
C LEU A 149 -36.24 -46.22 38.95
N GLU A 150 -35.50 -45.21 39.43
CA GLU A 150 -35.12 -45.11 40.84
C GLU A 150 -36.36 -44.96 41.74
N GLU A 151 -37.33 -44.11 41.36
CA GLU A 151 -38.60 -43.94 42.08
C GLU A 151 -39.45 -45.21 42.07
N MET A 152 -39.51 -45.94 40.93
CA MET A 152 -40.20 -47.22 40.82
C MET A 152 -39.57 -48.29 41.73
N LYS A 153 -38.24 -48.32 41.83
CA LYS A 153 -37.53 -49.22 42.75
C LYS A 153 -37.90 -48.95 44.21
N ASP A 154 -38.01 -47.68 44.60
CA ASP A 154 -38.41 -47.31 45.97
C ASP A 154 -39.90 -47.62 46.23
N HIS A 155 -40.75 -47.44 45.21
CA HIS A 155 -42.16 -47.85 45.29
C HIS A 155 -42.30 -49.36 45.47
N LEU A 156 -41.50 -50.16 44.75
CA LEU A 156 -41.48 -51.62 44.86
C LEU A 156 -41.21 -52.05 46.31
N HIS A 157 -40.16 -51.49 46.94
CA HIS A 157 -39.83 -51.79 48.34
C HIS A 157 -40.99 -51.44 49.28
N THR A 158 -41.65 -50.30 49.07
CA THR A 158 -42.78 -49.85 49.89
C THR A 158 -44.00 -50.76 49.74
N VAL A 159 -44.32 -51.15 48.50
CA VAL A 159 -45.45 -52.03 48.17
C VAL A 159 -45.27 -53.40 48.80
N ILE A 160 -44.05 -53.95 48.77
CA ILE A 160 -43.73 -55.25 49.38
C ILE A 160 -43.78 -55.19 50.92
N ALA A 161 -43.33 -54.09 51.53
CA ALA A 161 -43.19 -53.98 52.99
C ALA A 161 -44.50 -53.68 53.75
N TYR A 162 -45.42 -52.91 53.16
CA TYR A 162 -46.53 -52.29 53.91
C TYR A 162 -47.94 -52.54 53.36
N LYS A 163 -48.09 -53.28 52.25
CA LYS A 163 -49.41 -53.52 51.64
C LYS A 163 -49.91 -54.95 51.80
N SER A 164 -51.21 -55.15 51.60
CA SER A 164 -51.79 -56.49 51.57
C SER A 164 -51.21 -57.33 50.43
N LYS A 165 -51.30 -58.67 50.51
CA LYS A 165 -50.78 -59.56 49.45
C LYS A 165 -51.31 -59.23 48.05
N LEU A 166 -52.61 -58.93 47.94
CA LEU A 166 -53.23 -58.57 46.66
C LEU A 166 -52.72 -57.23 46.13
N GLN A 167 -52.62 -56.21 46.99
CA GLN A 167 -52.08 -54.90 46.61
C GLN A 167 -50.59 -54.97 46.26
N SER A 168 -49.85 -55.87 46.91
CA SER A 168 -48.45 -56.15 46.62
C SER A 168 -48.30 -56.75 45.22
N PHE A 169 -49.09 -57.78 44.93
CA PHE A 169 -49.12 -58.43 43.62
C PHE A 169 -49.46 -57.45 42.48
N LEU A 170 -50.52 -56.66 42.64
CA LEU A 170 -50.93 -55.68 41.62
C LEU A 170 -49.87 -54.58 41.42
N GLY A 171 -49.27 -54.07 42.49
CA GLY A 171 -48.25 -53.02 42.41
C GLY A 171 -46.94 -53.52 41.78
N VAL A 172 -46.49 -54.73 42.13
CA VAL A 172 -45.33 -55.37 41.49
C VAL A 172 -45.56 -55.52 40.00
N HIS A 173 -46.73 -56.04 39.60
CA HIS A 173 -47.01 -56.30 38.19
C HIS A 173 -47.10 -55.01 37.36
N GLN A 174 -47.62 -53.92 37.93
CA GLN A 174 -47.61 -52.61 37.29
C GLN A 174 -46.19 -52.07 37.11
N ILE A 175 -45.33 -52.19 38.14
CA ILE A 175 -43.91 -51.80 38.04
C ILE A 175 -43.18 -52.64 36.99
N GLU A 176 -43.42 -53.95 36.93
CA GLU A 176 -42.82 -54.83 35.92
C GLU A 176 -43.14 -54.36 34.49
N GLN A 177 -44.38 -53.93 34.24
CA GLN A 177 -44.79 -53.43 32.92
C GLN A 177 -44.05 -52.15 32.53
N GLU A 178 -43.88 -51.21 33.46
CA GLU A 178 -43.16 -49.95 33.24
C GLU A 178 -41.65 -50.18 33.06
N VAL A 179 -41.06 -51.08 33.86
CA VAL A 179 -39.65 -51.49 33.71
C VAL A 179 -39.42 -52.12 32.35
N HIS A 180 -40.35 -52.96 31.88
CA HIS A 180 -40.27 -53.56 30.56
C HIS A 180 -40.29 -52.52 29.43
N GLN A 181 -41.11 -51.46 29.56
CA GLN A 181 -41.10 -50.35 28.60
C GLN A 181 -39.76 -49.58 28.62
N CYS A 182 -39.19 -49.32 29.80
CA CYS A 182 -37.88 -48.68 29.91
C CYS A 182 -36.76 -49.55 29.33
N GLN A 183 -36.86 -50.87 29.49
CA GLN A 183 -35.92 -51.81 28.91
C GLN A 183 -35.99 -51.79 27.38
N GLN A 184 -37.18 -51.85 26.79
CA GLN A 184 -37.37 -51.73 25.34
C GLN A 184 -36.82 -50.40 24.80
N TYR A 185 -37.02 -49.30 25.54
CA TYR A 185 -36.43 -48.01 25.20
C TYR A 185 -34.90 -48.06 25.20
N ALA A 186 -34.28 -48.60 26.27
CA ALA A 186 -32.83 -48.70 26.38
C ALA A 186 -32.21 -49.59 25.30
N GLU A 187 -32.83 -50.72 24.98
CA GLU A 187 -32.44 -51.59 23.86
C GLU A 187 -32.57 -50.85 22.52
N GLY A 188 -33.56 -49.98 22.37
CA GLY A 188 -33.71 -49.10 21.21
C GLY A 188 -32.60 -48.07 21.04
N LEU A 189 -31.97 -47.64 22.14
CA LEU A 189 -30.90 -46.63 22.12
C LEU A 189 -29.60 -47.14 21.48
N GLU A 190 -29.33 -48.44 21.50
CA GLU A 190 -28.11 -49.01 20.90
C GLU A 190 -27.97 -48.68 19.41
N ASN A 191 -29.10 -48.47 18.72
CA ASN A 191 -29.13 -48.13 17.29
C ASN A 191 -29.55 -46.67 17.04
N ASP A 192 -29.82 -45.88 18.09
CA ASP A 192 -30.23 -44.49 17.96
C ASP A 192 -29.03 -43.63 17.56
N GLU A 193 -29.17 -42.79 16.53
CA GLU A 193 -28.07 -41.94 16.07
C GLU A 193 -27.64 -40.92 17.13
N ARG A 194 -28.52 -40.56 18.07
CA ARG A 194 -28.24 -39.63 19.18
C ARG A 194 -27.24 -40.17 20.20
N THR A 195 -27.00 -41.49 20.23
CA THR A 195 -25.99 -42.10 21.12
C THR A 195 -24.59 -42.09 20.52
N ARG A 196 -24.45 -41.77 19.23
CA ARG A 196 -23.15 -41.74 18.55
C ARG A 196 -22.34 -40.54 19.00
N GLU A 197 -21.02 -40.73 19.12
CA GLU A 197 -20.09 -39.63 19.34
C GLU A 197 -20.04 -38.71 18.12
N VAL A 198 -20.09 -37.40 18.38
CA VAL A 198 -20.02 -36.36 17.34
C VAL A 198 -18.60 -35.79 17.30
N ASP A 199 -18.01 -35.77 16.10
CA ASP A 199 -16.67 -35.25 15.85
C ASP A 199 -16.76 -34.10 14.83
N ILE A 200 -16.33 -32.89 15.24
CA ILE A 200 -16.38 -31.68 14.43
C ILE A 200 -14.99 -31.45 13.84
N LYS A 201 -14.86 -31.55 12.52
CA LYS A 201 -13.59 -31.40 11.79
C LYS A 201 -13.58 -30.19 10.87
N LEU A 202 -12.45 -29.50 10.84
CA LEU A 202 -12.15 -28.51 9.81
C LEU A 202 -11.71 -29.24 8.54
N LYS A 203 -12.41 -28.98 7.43
CA LYS A 203 -11.92 -29.27 6.08
C LYS A 203 -11.42 -27.96 5.49
N GLN A 204 -10.10 -27.80 5.42
CA GLN A 204 -9.50 -26.61 4.79
C GLN A 204 -9.81 -26.58 3.29
N ASN A 205 -9.91 -25.37 2.74
CA ASN A 205 -10.04 -25.16 1.31
C ASN A 205 -8.64 -25.23 0.66
N ASP A 206 -8.48 -26.08 -0.35
CA ASP A 206 -7.24 -26.27 -1.11
C ASP A 206 -6.71 -24.94 -1.71
N GLU A 207 -7.60 -23.98 -1.98
CA GLU A 207 -7.23 -22.65 -2.45
C GLU A 207 -6.42 -21.86 -1.42
N ILE A 208 -6.69 -22.03 -0.13
CA ILE A 208 -5.95 -21.35 0.96
C ILE A 208 -4.51 -21.86 0.98
N GLU A 209 -4.32 -23.18 0.84
CA GLU A 209 -2.99 -23.78 0.79
C GLU A 209 -2.20 -23.31 -0.44
N MET A 210 -2.88 -23.18 -1.60
CA MET A 210 -2.29 -22.58 -2.79
C MET A 210 -1.89 -21.11 -2.60
N ILE A 211 -2.70 -20.32 -1.89
CA ILE A 211 -2.38 -18.91 -1.60
C ILE A 211 -1.16 -18.82 -0.68
N VAL A 212 -1.15 -19.58 0.42
CA VAL A 212 -0.04 -19.56 1.39
C VAL A 212 1.27 -19.99 0.74
N SER A 213 1.25 -21.05 -0.07
CA SER A 213 2.44 -21.52 -0.79
C SER A 213 2.96 -20.54 -1.84
N LYS A 214 2.07 -19.78 -2.49
CA LYS A 214 2.45 -18.75 -3.47
C LYS A 214 2.90 -17.44 -2.83
N LEU A 215 2.37 -17.08 -1.66
CA LEU A 215 2.77 -15.88 -0.91
C LEU A 215 4.11 -16.06 -0.20
N GLY A 216 4.44 -17.26 0.28
CA GLY A 216 5.71 -17.56 0.95
C GLY A 216 6.97 -17.04 0.22
N PRO A 217 7.12 -17.22 -1.10
CA PRO A 217 8.27 -16.73 -1.87
C PRO A 217 8.11 -15.30 -2.42
N LEU A 218 7.04 -14.57 -2.11
CA LEU A 218 6.81 -13.24 -2.67
C LEU A 218 7.70 -12.19 -1.98
N GLU A 219 8.85 -11.87 -2.58
CA GLU A 219 9.82 -10.91 -2.04
C GLU A 219 9.53 -9.44 -2.41
N SER A 220 8.67 -9.21 -3.42
CA SER A 220 8.37 -7.86 -3.92
C SER A 220 6.95 -7.74 -4.49
N LEU A 221 6.35 -6.56 -4.31
CA LEU A 221 5.07 -6.16 -4.92
C LEU A 221 5.24 -5.44 -6.27
N GLY A 222 6.49 -5.16 -6.67
CA GLY A 222 6.80 -4.45 -7.91
C GLY A 222 8.04 -3.56 -7.77
N GLU A 223 8.31 -2.77 -8.82
CA GLU A 223 9.42 -1.83 -8.86
C GLU A 223 8.93 -0.44 -9.28
N VAL A 224 9.43 0.60 -8.61
CA VAL A 224 9.18 1.99 -8.99
C VAL A 224 10.25 2.42 -9.99
N ILE A 225 9.84 2.63 -11.24
CA ILE A 225 10.74 3.03 -12.33
C ILE A 225 10.61 4.53 -12.67
N VAL A 226 11.75 5.19 -12.94
CA VAL A 226 11.78 6.60 -13.35
C VAL A 226 11.96 6.68 -14.87
N VAL A 227 10.92 7.13 -15.57
CA VAL A 227 10.97 7.34 -17.02
C VAL A 227 11.15 8.83 -17.32
N LYS A 228 12.28 9.20 -17.94
CA LYS A 228 12.56 10.57 -18.38
C LYS A 228 12.12 10.75 -19.82
N LYS A 229 11.25 11.72 -20.08
CA LYS A 229 10.84 12.13 -21.44
C LYS A 229 11.64 13.35 -21.88
N GLU A 230 12.06 13.38 -23.15
CA GLU A 230 12.69 14.57 -23.72
C GLU A 230 11.66 15.68 -23.92
N ASN A 231 11.95 16.87 -23.37
CA ASN A 231 11.20 18.08 -23.67
C ASN A 231 11.98 18.88 -24.71
N ASN A 232 11.46 18.95 -25.94
CA ASN A 232 11.99 19.81 -27.00
C ASN A 232 11.67 21.28 -26.70
N LEU A 233 12.50 21.93 -25.88
CA LEU A 233 12.31 23.34 -25.49
C LEU A 233 12.64 24.37 -26.60
N ASN A 234 12.88 23.96 -27.86
CA ASN A 234 13.47 24.89 -28.85
C ASN A 234 13.17 24.66 -30.34
N LYS A 235 12.03 24.07 -30.73
CA LYS A 235 11.74 23.82 -32.17
C LYS A 235 10.80 24.80 -32.89
N GLU A 236 10.25 25.84 -32.24
CA GLU A 236 9.26 26.73 -32.88
C GLU A 236 9.70 28.19 -33.08
N LYS A 237 10.98 28.45 -33.39
CA LYS A 237 11.40 29.77 -33.88
C LYS A 237 12.30 29.69 -35.11
N GLN A 238 11.79 29.10 -36.19
CA GLN A 238 12.21 29.41 -37.57
C GLN A 238 10.99 29.28 -38.51
N ILE A 239 10.23 30.36 -38.64
CA ILE A 239 9.47 30.71 -39.87
C ILE A 239 9.83 32.16 -40.17
#